data_AF-A0A7W0UL55-F1
#
_entry.id   AF-A0A7W0UL55-F1
#
_cell.length_a   1.000
_cell.length_b   1.000
_cell.length_c   1.000
_cell.angle_alpha   90.00
_cell.angle_beta   90.00
_cell.angle_gamma   90.00
#
_symmetry.space_group_name_H-M   'P 1'
#
loop_
_entity.id
_entity.type
_entity.pdbx_description
1 polymer ?
#
loop_
_entity_poly.entity_id
_entity_poly.type
_entity_poly.pdbx_seq_one_letter_code
_entity_poly.pdbx_strand_id
1 'polypeptide(L)'
;FFRGFLYRGLRRRLSIWPAAVVSALVFGVIHYAEPSYLLIIPSLAAVGLGLALLYERRQSLLAAIAAHASFNLVGFLLIAFTR
;
A
#
# COMPACT_ATOMS: atom_id res chain seq x y z
N PHE A 1 2.33 -7.48 -6.86
CA PHE A 1 3.23 -8.14 -5.90
C PHE A 1 2.73 -8.08 -4.45
N PHE A 2 2.69 -6.91 -3.80
CA PHE A 2 2.44 -6.80 -2.35
C PHE A 2 1.18 -7.50 -1.81
N ARG A 3 0.02 -7.37 -2.46
CA ARG A 3 -1.22 -8.01 -1.97
C ARG A 3 -1.28 -9.49 -2.32
N GLY A 4 -1.08 -9.82 -3.60
CA GLY A 4 -1.21 -11.19 -4.11
C GLY A 4 -0.08 -12.16 -3.70
N PHE A 5 1.12 -11.65 -3.40
CA PHE A 5 2.27 -12.47 -2.99
C PHE A 5 2.63 -12.23 -1.52
N LEU A 6 3.12 -11.04 -1.16
CA LEU A 6 3.66 -10.79 0.19
C LEU A 6 2.60 -10.93 1.28
N TYR A 7 1.52 -10.13 1.21
CA TYR A 7 0.44 -10.17 2.19
C TYR A 7 -0.23 -11.54 2.24
N ARG A 8 -0.60 -12.09 1.07
CA ARG A 8 -1.21 -13.43 0.98
C ARG A 8 -0.29 -14.51 1.56
N GLY A 9 1.03 -14.42 1.35
CA GLY A 9 2.02 -15.32 1.92
C GLY A 9 2.11 -15.21 3.44
N LEU A 10 2.20 -13.99 3.97
CA LEU A 10 2.20 -13.73 5.42
C LEU A 10 0.93 -14.23 6.10
N ARG A 11 -0.23 -14.06 5.46
CA ARG A 11 -1.53 -14.53 5.99
C ARG A 11 -1.65 -16.04 6.14
N ARG A 12 -0.77 -16.82 5.50
CA ARG A 12 -0.71 -18.27 5.73
C ARG A 12 -0.20 -18.63 7.13
N ARG A 13 0.50 -17.71 7.81
CA ARG A 13 1.16 -17.95 9.11
C ARG A 13 0.80 -16.93 10.19
N LEU A 14 0.35 -15.73 9.80
CA LEU A 14 0.04 -14.63 10.70
C LEU A 14 -1.44 -14.25 10.60
N SER A 15 -2.01 -13.72 11.69
CA SER A 15 -3.33 -13.09 11.68
C SER A 15 -3.34 -11.82 10.83
N ILE A 16 -4.54 -11.25 10.61
CA ILE A 16 -4.76 -10.12 9.69
C ILE A 16 -3.83 -8.95 10.00
N TRP A 17 -3.82 -8.49 11.26
CA TRP A 17 -3.12 -7.27 11.64
C TRP A 17 -1.60 -7.35 11.48
N PRO A 18 -0.88 -8.36 12.02
CA PRO A 18 0.55 -8.49 11.80
C PRO A 18 0.92 -8.66 10.32
N ALA A 19 0.17 -9.45 9.56
CA ALA A 19 0.41 -9.62 8.12
C ALA A 19 0.22 -8.31 7.35
N ALA A 20 -0.83 -7.56 7.67
CA ALA A 20 -1.15 -6.28 7.04
C ALA A 20 -0.11 -5.21 7.38
N VAL A 21 0.25 -5.08 8.66
CA VAL A 21 1.26 -4.12 9.14
C VAL A 21 2.62 -4.40 8.53
N VAL A 22 3.11 -5.64 8.58
CA VAL A 22 4.42 -6.00 7.99
C VAL A 22 4.42 -5.71 6.49
N SER A 23 3.37 -6.15 5.78
CA SER A 23 3.26 -5.91 4.35
C SER A 23 3.16 -4.42 3.99
N ALA A 24 2.54 -3.61 4.85
CA ALA A 24 2.37 -2.17 4.69
C ALA A 24 3.68 -1.40 4.95
N LEU A 25 4.42 -1.78 5.99
CA LEU A 25 5.73 -1.19 6.30
C LEU A 25 6.74 -1.46 5.19
N VAL A 26 6.83 -2.71 4.72
CA VAL A 26 7.70 -3.04 3.57
C VAL A 26 7.27 -2.26 2.34
N PHE A 27 5.97 -2.12 2.09
CA PHE A 27 5.46 -1.30 1.00
C PHE A 27 5.91 0.17 1.12
N GLY A 28 5.81 0.80 2.29
CA GLY A 28 6.25 2.19 2.47
C GLY A 28 7.76 2.36 2.26
N VAL A 29 8.57 1.51 2.90
CA VAL A 29 10.04 1.64 2.90
C VAL A 29 10.66 1.50 1.51
N ILE A 30 10.13 0.61 0.65
CA ILE A 30 10.68 0.44 -0.71
C ILE A 30 10.50 1.67 -1.63
N HIS A 31 9.72 2.67 -1.21
CA HIS A 31 9.56 3.93 -1.95
C HIS A 31 10.60 4.99 -1.56
N TYR A 32 11.52 4.66 -0.65
CA TYR A 32 12.65 5.54 -0.35
C TYR A 32 13.58 5.62 -1.57
N ALA A 33 13.58 6.77 -2.24
CA ALA A 33 14.45 7.05 -3.39
C ALA A 33 15.56 8.05 -3.03
N GLU A 34 15.26 9.05 -2.22
CA GLU A 34 16.18 10.10 -1.78
C GLU A 34 15.72 10.68 -0.42
N PRO A 35 16.56 11.46 0.30
CA PRO A 35 16.23 11.95 1.64
C PRO A 35 14.92 12.75 1.73
N SER A 36 14.51 13.45 0.67
CA SER A 36 13.27 14.22 0.62
C SER A 36 12.01 13.34 0.75
N TYR A 37 12.11 12.04 0.43
CA TYR A 37 11.00 11.08 0.48
C TYR A 37 10.75 10.53 1.89
N LEU A 38 11.63 10.78 2.87
CA LEU A 38 11.46 10.26 4.22
C LEU A 38 10.09 10.63 4.84
N LEU A 39 9.60 11.83 4.53
CA LEU A 39 8.33 12.33 5.05
C LEU A 39 7.10 11.64 4.42
N ILE A 40 7.22 11.05 3.22
CA ILE A 40 6.09 10.39 2.54
C ILE A 40 5.97 8.90 2.91
N ILE A 41 7.04 8.27 3.41
CA ILE A 41 7.06 6.84 3.77
C ILE A 41 5.92 6.45 4.74
N PRO A 42 5.65 7.18 5.84
CA PRO A 42 4.55 6.85 6.74
C PRO A 42 3.18 6.87 6.05
N SER A 43 2.96 7.84 5.16
CA SER A 43 1.73 7.97 4.37
C SER A 43 1.57 6.80 3.40
N LEU A 44 2.66 6.38 2.73
CA LEU A 44 2.63 5.22 1.84
C LEU A 44 2.40 3.92 2.60
N ALA A 45 2.98 3.77 3.81
CA ALA A 45 2.68 2.64 4.67
C ALA A 45 1.18 2.62 5.06
N ALA A 46 0.58 3.77 5.40
CA ALA A 46 -0.84 3.85 5.70
C ALA A 46 -1.72 3.43 4.50
N VAL A 47 -1.37 3.86 3.29
CA VAL A 47 -2.02 3.40 2.05
C VAL A 47 -1.84 1.89 1.88
N GLY A 48 -0.62 1.37 2.07
CA GLY A 48 -0.33 -0.06 2.01
C GLY A 48 -1.17 -0.90 2.99
N LEU A 49 -1.42 -0.38 4.19
CA LEU A 49 -2.28 -0.99 5.19
C LEU A 49 -3.75 -0.99 4.74
N GLY A 50 -4.25 0.15 4.25
CA GLY A 50 -5.59 0.26 3.68
C GLY A 50 -5.83 -0.73 2.54
N LEU A 51 -4.87 -0.86 1.61
CA LEU A 51 -4.93 -1.82 0.51
C LEU A 51 -4.92 -3.27 1.00
N ALA A 52 -4.16 -3.59 2.06
CA ALA A 52 -4.15 -4.92 2.66
C ALA A 52 -5.53 -5.28 3.23
N LEU A 53 -6.12 -4.38 4.00
CA LEU A 53 -7.43 -4.57 4.61
C LEU A 53 -8.56 -4.59 3.58
N LEU A 54 -8.46 -3.80 2.51
CA LEU A 54 -9.40 -3.86 1.38
C LEU A 54 -9.33 -5.21 0.67
N TYR A 55 -8.13 -5.69 0.40
CA TYR A 55 -7.92 -7.02 -0.18
C TYR A 55 -8.46 -8.12 0.73
N GLU A 56 -8.23 -8.06 2.06
CA GLU A 56 -8.78 -9.02 3.02
C GLU A 56 -10.31 -9.01 3.03
N ARG A 57 -10.95 -7.84 2.96
CA ARG A 57 -12.42 -7.74 2.98
C ARG A 57 -13.05 -8.16 1.66
N ARG A 58 -12.43 -7.83 0.53
CA ARG A 58 -13.01 -8.06 -0.81
C ARG A 58 -12.56 -9.35 -1.47
N GLN A 59 -11.49 -9.97 -0.96
CA GLN A 59 -10.84 -11.15 -1.55
C GLN A 59 -10.58 -10.97 -3.06
N SER A 60 -10.29 -9.74 -3.47
CA SER A 60 -10.19 -9.33 -4.88
C SER A 60 -8.93 -8.51 -5.10
N LEU A 61 -8.06 -9.00 -5.98
CA LEU A 61 -6.88 -8.23 -6.41
C LEU A 61 -7.29 -7.00 -7.21
N LEU A 62 -8.34 -7.09 -8.03
CA LEU A 62 -8.82 -5.97 -8.83
C LEU A 62 -9.28 -4.80 -7.96
N ALA A 63 -9.96 -5.07 -6.83
CA ALA A 63 -10.36 -4.02 -5.90
C ALA A 63 -9.14 -3.26 -5.34
N ALA A 64 -8.09 -3.98 -4.94
CA ALA A 64 -6.86 -3.36 -4.44
C ALA A 64 -6.10 -2.62 -5.55
N ILE A 65 -6.07 -3.15 -6.78
CA ILE A 65 -5.46 -2.49 -7.93
C ILE A 65 -6.18 -1.19 -8.25
N ALA A 66 -7.52 -1.21 -8.34
CA ALA A 66 -8.33 -0.03 -8.62
C ALA A 66 -8.15 1.05 -7.56
N ALA A 67 -8.18 0.68 -6.26
CA ALA A 67 -7.96 1.62 -5.17
C ALA A 67 -6.55 2.25 -5.22
N HIS A 68 -5.53 1.44 -5.49
CA HIS A 68 -4.15 1.95 -5.61
C HIS A 68 -3.99 2.85 -6.84
N ALA A 69 -4.52 2.46 -8.00
CA ALA A 69 -4.51 3.28 -9.20
C ALA A 69 -5.24 4.62 -8.97
N SER A 70 -6.34 4.61 -8.23
CA SER A 70 -7.09 5.82 -7.87
C SER A 70 -6.26 6.73 -6.96
N PHE A 71 -5.58 6.18 -5.94
CA PHE A 71 -4.66 6.95 -5.09
C PHE A 71 -3.56 7.61 -5.92
N ASN A 72 -2.94 6.87 -6.84
CA ASN A 72 -1.90 7.39 -7.72
C ASN A 72 -2.43 8.48 -8.66
N LEU A 73 -3.63 8.29 -9.23
CA LEU A 73 -4.26 9.27 -10.10
C LEU A 73 -4.54 10.57 -9.34
N VAL A 74 -5.14 10.50 -8.15
CA VAL A 74 -5.40 11.69 -7.33
C VAL A 74 -4.09 12.39 -6.97
N GLY A 75 -3.07 11.65 -6.51
CA GLY A 75 -1.76 12.22 -6.20
C GLY A 75 -1.11 12.89 -7.41
N PHE A 76 -1.16 12.24 -8.57
CA PHE A 76 -0.66 12.80 -9.83
C PHE A 76 -1.38 14.10 -10.21
N LEU A 77 -2.72 14.11 -10.17
CA LEU A 77 -3.51 15.30 -10.51
C LEU A 77 -3.23 16.45 -9.55
N LEU A 78 -3.14 16.18 -8.23
CA LEU A 78 -2.78 17.21 -7.25
C LEU A 78 -1.41 17.81 -7.59
N ILE A 79 -0.40 16.98 -7.79
CA ILE A 79 0.95 17.46 -8.15
C ILE A 79 0.94 18.23 -9.48
N ALA A 80 0.16 17.80 -10.47
CA ALA A 80 0.11 18.44 -11.78
C ALA A 80 -0.61 19.80 -11.77
N PHE A 81 -1.56 20.02 -10.86
CA PHE A 81 -2.39 21.24 -10.83
C PHE A 81 -2.11 22.17 -9.64
N THR A 82 -1.34 21.74 -8.64
CA THR A 82 -0.90 22.60 -7.51
C THR A 82 0.57 23.01 -7.63
N ARG A 83 1.19 22.77 -8.79
CA ARG A 83 2.52 23.27 -9.14
C ARG A 83 2.42 24.56 -9.94
#